data_AF-A0A087XX15-F1
#
_entry.id   AF-A0A087XX15-F1
#
_cell.length_a   1.000
_cell.length_b   1.000
_cell.length_c   1.000
_cell.angle_alpha   90.00
_cell.angle_beta   90.00
_cell.angle_gamma   90.00
#
_symmetry.space_group_name_H-M   'P 1'
#
loop_
_entity.id
_entity.type
_entity.pdbx_description
1 polymer ?
#
loop_
_entity_poly.entity_id
_entity_poly.type
_entity_poly.pdbx_seq_one_letter_code
_entity_poly.pdbx_strand_id
1 'polypeptide(L)'
;RLSRSISLTRRYPFPTVFSSCSKKDLMASFEKGVGMCLFNMPELKVLYGGQKCGNGYVEEGEECDCGEVEECMNPCCNATTCTLKGDAVCAHGHCCQDCQLKPAGTPCREPSNSCDLPEFCTGGSPHCPANVYLHDGHSCLNVDGYCYNGICQTHEQQCITLWGQGAKPAPGICFERVNSAGDPYGNCGKDSKGSFAKCEARDAKCGKIQCQGGANRPVIGTNAVSIETNIPLQEGGRILCRGTHVYLG
;
A
#
# COMPACT_ATOMS: atom_id res chain seq x y z
N ARG A 1 -7.40 22.10 -15.20
CA ARG A 1 -6.96 21.04 -16.14
C ARG A 1 -5.51 21.28 -16.51
N LEU A 2 -4.58 20.67 -15.80
CA LEU A 2 -3.19 20.42 -16.21
C LEU A 2 -2.66 19.36 -15.26
N SER A 3 -2.95 18.10 -15.58
CA SER A 3 -2.33 16.96 -14.94
C SER A 3 -0.90 16.88 -15.49
N ARG A 4 0.09 17.37 -14.74
CA ARG A 4 1.47 16.96 -14.97
C ARG A 4 1.70 15.72 -14.15
N SER A 5 1.48 14.58 -14.78
CA SER A 5 2.04 13.30 -14.35
C SER A 5 3.52 13.53 -14.06
N ILE A 6 3.98 13.15 -12.87
CA ILE A 6 5.40 12.95 -12.62
C ILE A 6 5.77 11.71 -13.43
N SER A 7 6.16 11.94 -14.68
CA SER A 7 6.83 10.95 -15.50
C SER A 7 8.29 11.01 -15.07
N LEU A 8 8.78 9.98 -14.37
CA LEU A 8 10.21 9.78 -14.10
C LEU A 8 11.01 9.49 -15.40
N THR A 9 10.43 9.74 -16.57
CA THR A 9 11.04 9.51 -17.87
C THR A 9 11.21 10.81 -18.66
N ARG A 10 12.48 11.20 -18.84
CA ARG A 10 13.04 12.00 -19.94
C ARG A 10 12.50 13.42 -20.19
N ARG A 11 12.39 14.30 -19.19
CA ARG A 11 12.48 15.75 -19.45
C ARG A 11 13.34 16.46 -18.42
N TYR A 12 14.32 17.21 -18.91
CA TYR A 12 15.24 18.03 -18.13
C TYR A 12 14.61 19.41 -17.83
N PRO A 13 14.83 19.98 -16.63
CA PRO A 13 15.49 19.37 -15.47
C PRO A 13 14.64 18.22 -14.90
N PHE A 14 15.32 17.17 -14.45
CA PHE A 14 14.65 16.03 -13.84
C PHE A 14 13.91 16.50 -12.58
N PRO A 15 12.63 16.13 -12.40
CA PRO A 15 11.90 16.49 -11.20
C PRO A 15 12.50 15.80 -9.98
N THR A 16 12.86 16.57 -8.96
CA THR A 16 13.40 16.10 -7.68
C THR A 16 12.39 16.14 -6.54
N VAL A 17 11.16 16.60 -6.80
CA VAL A 17 10.10 16.78 -5.80
C VAL A 17 8.80 16.12 -6.22
N PHE A 18 8.11 15.50 -5.27
CA PHE A 18 6.75 14.99 -5.46
C PHE A 18 5.72 16.11 -5.46
N SER A 19 4.68 15.95 -6.28
CA SER A 19 3.49 16.81 -6.25
C SER A 19 2.69 16.58 -4.96
N SER A 20 1.86 17.54 -4.57
CA SER A 20 0.98 17.39 -3.40
C SER A 20 0.02 16.21 -3.54
N CYS A 21 -0.49 15.93 -4.75
CA CYS A 21 -1.32 14.76 -5.02
C CYS A 21 -0.54 13.46 -4.78
N SER A 22 0.68 13.35 -5.31
CA SER A 22 1.51 12.14 -5.14
C SER A 22 1.84 11.87 -3.67
N LYS A 23 2.13 12.92 -2.87
CA LYS A 23 2.35 12.78 -1.43
C LYS A 23 1.09 12.27 -0.72
N LYS A 24 -0.07 12.84 -1.05
CA LYS A 24 -1.36 12.43 -0.48
C LYS A 24 -1.70 10.99 -0.83
N ASP A 25 -1.48 10.57 -2.09
CA ASP A 25 -1.76 9.21 -2.54
C ASP A 25 -0.84 8.19 -1.85
N LEU A 26 0.43 8.53 -1.64
CA LEU A 26 1.38 7.69 -0.90
C LEU A 26 0.94 7.52 0.56
N MET A 27 0.60 8.62 1.25
CA MET A 27 0.12 8.56 2.64
C MET A 27 -1.17 7.73 2.77
N ALA A 28 -2.14 7.95 1.87
CA ALA A 28 -3.38 7.18 1.85
C ALA A 28 -3.16 5.68 1.53
N SER A 29 -2.05 5.34 0.85
CA SER A 29 -1.67 3.95 0.61
C SER A 29 -1.11 3.31 1.89
N PHE A 30 -0.26 4.02 2.64
CA PHE A 30 0.24 3.55 3.94
C PHE A 30 -0.88 3.37 4.96
N GLU A 31 -1.85 4.28 5.03
CA GLU A 31 -3.04 4.15 5.90
C GLU A 31 -3.87 2.91 5.57
N LYS A 32 -3.85 2.44 4.32
CA LYS A 32 -4.53 1.21 3.90
C LYS A 32 -3.70 -0.05 4.13
N GLY A 33 -2.53 0.06 4.76
CA GLY A 33 -1.61 -1.05 4.97
C GLY A 33 -0.83 -1.46 3.71
N VAL A 34 -0.72 -0.61 2.68
CA VAL A 34 0.20 -0.89 1.56
C VAL A 34 1.63 -0.62 2.03
N GLY A 35 2.57 -1.52 1.74
CA GLY A 35 3.98 -1.30 2.11
C GLY A 35 4.32 -1.67 3.55
N MET A 36 3.58 -2.60 4.18
CA MET A 36 3.88 -3.11 5.53
C MET A 36 5.33 -3.62 5.67
N CYS A 37 5.93 -4.10 4.59
CA CYS A 37 7.32 -4.55 4.51
C CYS A 37 8.35 -3.42 4.32
N LEU A 38 7.94 -2.15 4.38
CA LEU A 38 8.85 -0.99 4.26
C LEU A 38 9.16 -0.35 5.62
N PHE A 39 8.61 -0.88 6.71
CA PHE A 39 8.80 -0.34 8.06
C PHE A 39 10.00 -0.92 8.79
N ASN A 40 10.61 -2.00 8.27
CA ASN A 40 11.86 -2.52 8.78
C ASN A 40 13.04 -1.76 8.15
N MET A 41 13.94 -1.28 9.00
CA MET A 41 15.25 -0.80 8.55
C MET A 41 16.04 -2.00 8.00
N PRO A 42 16.59 -1.93 6.78
CA PRO A 42 17.35 -3.05 6.21
C PRO A 42 18.64 -3.27 7.01
N GLU A 43 19.09 -4.53 7.10
CA GLU A 43 20.41 -4.84 7.65
C GLU A 43 21.50 -4.41 6.67
N LEU A 44 22.35 -3.47 7.09
CA LEU A 44 23.23 -2.69 6.20
C LEU A 44 24.54 -3.39 5.80
N LYS A 45 24.69 -4.68 6.08
CA LYS A 45 25.88 -5.47 5.67
C LYS A 45 26.10 -5.55 4.14
N VAL A 46 25.21 -4.96 3.34
CA VAL A 46 25.19 -5.05 1.87
C VAL A 46 24.98 -3.67 1.20
N LEU A 47 25.34 -2.56 1.85
CA LEU A 47 25.32 -1.25 1.18
C LEU A 47 26.52 -1.08 0.22
N TYR A 48 26.21 -0.85 -1.05
CA TYR A 48 27.19 -0.43 -2.06
C TYR A 48 27.54 1.04 -1.84
N GLY A 49 28.67 1.31 -1.19
CA GLY A 49 29.13 2.69 -0.90
C GLY A 49 30.25 2.78 0.13
N GLY A 50 30.40 1.75 0.99
CA GLY A 50 31.34 1.77 2.12
C GLY A 50 30.80 2.58 3.30
N GLN A 51 31.37 2.34 4.48
CA GLN A 51 30.96 3.01 5.73
C GLN A 51 31.21 4.52 5.62
N LYS A 52 30.17 5.33 5.85
CA LYS A 52 30.27 6.79 5.83
C LYS A 52 29.34 7.43 6.84
N CYS A 53 29.92 7.84 7.96
CA CYS A 53 29.28 8.70 8.94
C CYS A 53 28.68 9.97 8.30
N GLY A 54 27.42 10.23 8.63
CA GLY A 54 26.64 11.38 8.16
C GLY A 54 25.74 11.07 6.98
N ASN A 55 25.60 9.80 6.58
CA ASN A 55 24.71 9.36 5.49
C ASN A 55 23.28 9.01 5.98
N GLY A 56 23.06 9.02 7.30
CA GLY A 56 21.78 8.72 7.96
C GLY A 56 21.51 7.23 8.19
N TYR A 57 22.50 6.35 7.97
CA TYR A 57 22.39 4.91 8.16
C TYR A 57 23.42 4.45 9.19
N VAL A 58 22.97 3.71 10.21
CA VAL A 58 23.88 3.19 11.24
C VAL A 58 24.62 1.97 10.71
N GLU A 59 25.83 2.17 10.24
CA GLU A 59 26.68 1.13 9.67
C GLU A 59 27.56 0.44 10.74
N GLU A 60 28.28 -0.63 10.36
CA GLU A 60 29.17 -1.33 11.28
C GLU A 60 30.28 -0.41 11.79
N GLY A 61 30.38 -0.25 13.10
CA GLY A 61 31.35 0.66 13.75
C GLY A 61 30.76 2.00 14.19
N GLU A 62 29.52 2.31 13.80
CA GLU A 62 28.79 3.51 14.23
C GLU A 62 27.75 3.15 15.29
N GLU A 63 27.53 4.06 16.26
CA GLU A 63 26.49 3.90 17.29
C GLU A 63 25.21 4.66 16.91
N CYS A 64 25.34 5.69 16.07
CA CYS A 64 24.26 6.52 15.60
C CYS A 64 24.67 7.29 14.34
N ASP A 65 23.71 7.60 13.46
CA ASP A 65 23.92 8.53 12.34
C ASP A 65 22.66 9.38 12.16
N CYS A 66 22.79 10.70 12.32
CA CYS A 66 21.72 11.67 12.21
C CYS A 66 21.79 12.53 10.93
N GLY A 67 22.59 12.10 9.95
CA GLY A 67 22.90 12.85 8.73
C GLY A 67 24.11 13.76 8.88
N GLU A 68 24.32 14.61 7.86
CA GLU A 68 25.43 15.56 7.80
C GLU A 68 25.36 16.56 8.99
N VAL A 69 26.51 17.12 9.37
CA VAL A 69 26.65 17.99 10.56
C VAL A 69 25.69 19.18 10.56
N GLU A 70 25.38 19.70 9.37
CA GLU A 70 24.52 20.86 9.16
C GLU A 70 23.01 20.53 9.32
N GLU A 71 22.64 19.26 9.12
CA GLU A 71 21.25 18.77 9.16
C GLU A 71 20.91 18.06 10.48
N CYS A 72 21.92 17.57 11.20
CA CYS A 72 21.74 16.82 12.43
C CYS A 72 21.20 17.69 13.58
N MET A 73 19.93 17.50 13.91
CA MET A 73 19.26 18.10 15.07
C MET A 73 19.19 17.16 16.29
N ASN A 74 19.83 15.99 16.22
CA ASN A 74 19.72 14.97 17.26
C ASN A 74 20.64 15.28 18.45
N PRO A 75 20.11 15.52 19.66
CA PRO A 75 20.92 15.84 20.83
C PRO A 75 21.74 14.63 21.33
N CYS A 76 21.36 13.42 20.96
CA CYS A 76 21.94 12.16 21.43
C CYS A 76 23.10 11.68 20.55
N CYS A 77 23.25 12.21 19.33
CA CYS A 77 24.25 11.75 18.36
C CYS A 77 25.28 12.83 18.05
N ASN A 78 26.55 12.44 17.96
CA ASN A 78 27.62 13.29 17.45
C ASN A 78 27.77 13.10 15.94
N ALA A 79 27.26 14.04 15.16
CA ALA A 79 27.28 13.99 13.69
C ALA A 79 28.68 13.94 13.06
N THR A 80 29.74 14.31 13.78
CA THR A 80 31.11 14.24 13.26
C THR A 80 31.74 12.87 13.46
N THR A 81 31.33 12.15 14.51
CA THR A 81 31.96 10.88 14.90
C THR A 81 31.03 9.68 14.82
N CYS A 82 29.73 9.89 14.60
CA CYS A 82 28.69 8.86 14.60
C CYS A 82 28.67 8.00 15.88
N THR A 83 28.95 8.66 17.00
CA THR A 83 28.92 8.07 18.34
C THR A 83 27.85 8.73 19.21
N LEU A 84 27.36 8.00 20.20
CA LEU A 84 26.42 8.52 21.17
C LEU A 84 27.08 9.61 22.05
N LYS A 85 26.30 10.60 22.46
CA LYS A 85 26.74 11.71 23.32
C LYS A 85 26.43 11.40 24.78
N GLY A 86 27.44 11.54 25.65
CA GLY A 86 27.26 11.42 27.10
C GLY A 86 26.71 10.05 27.51
N ASP A 87 25.65 10.03 28.31
CA ASP A 87 25.01 8.82 28.81
C ASP A 87 23.84 8.34 27.91
N ALA A 88 23.81 8.78 26.65
CA ALA A 88 22.82 8.34 25.68
C ALA A 88 22.93 6.83 25.45
N VAL A 89 21.81 6.14 25.49
CA VAL A 89 21.68 4.70 25.18
C VAL A 89 21.18 4.52 23.75
N CYS A 90 20.48 5.51 23.21
CA CYS A 90 19.97 5.51 21.85
C CYS A 90 19.95 6.92 21.28
N ALA A 91 19.90 7.01 19.95
CA ALA A 91 19.69 8.27 19.24
C ALA A 91 18.51 8.23 18.26
N HIS A 92 18.20 7.07 17.68
CA HIS A 92 17.20 6.92 16.61
C HIS A 92 16.14 5.88 16.95
N GLY A 93 15.05 5.86 16.19
CA GLY A 93 13.99 4.85 16.31
C GLY A 93 12.82 5.26 17.20
N HIS A 94 11.64 4.69 16.92
CA HIS A 94 10.38 5.04 17.59
C HIS A 94 10.35 4.69 19.09
N CYS A 95 11.26 3.83 19.54
CA CYS A 95 11.43 3.41 20.93
C CYS A 95 12.57 4.13 21.64
N CYS A 96 13.13 5.19 21.05
CA CYS A 96 14.06 6.10 21.70
C CYS A 96 13.33 7.38 22.12
N GLN A 97 13.50 7.80 23.37
CA GLN A 97 12.97 9.06 23.89
C GLN A 97 13.98 9.65 24.86
N ASP A 98 14.30 10.94 24.68
CA ASP A 98 15.24 11.67 25.54
C ASP A 98 16.58 10.91 25.70
N CYS A 99 17.07 10.36 24.58
CA CYS A 99 18.30 9.55 24.49
C CYS A 99 18.28 8.22 25.27
N GLN A 100 17.11 7.79 25.76
CA GLN A 100 16.91 6.56 26.53
C GLN A 100 15.88 5.64 25.87
N LEU A 101 15.97 4.35 26.16
CA LEU A 101 14.99 3.37 25.68
C LEU A 101 13.65 3.56 26.38
N LYS A 102 12.57 3.58 25.60
CA LYS A 102 11.20 3.53 26.13
C LYS A 102 10.98 2.19 26.85
N PRO A 103 10.21 2.16 27.95
CA PRO A 103 9.96 0.93 28.68
C PRO A 103 9.19 -0.09 27.83
N ALA A 104 9.42 -1.37 28.13
CA ALA A 104 8.72 -2.47 27.50
C ALA A 104 7.19 -2.32 27.57
N GLY A 105 6.49 -2.59 26.47
CA GLY A 105 5.04 -2.43 26.39
C GLY A 105 4.57 -1.01 26.01
N THR A 106 5.49 -0.06 25.76
CA THR A 106 5.12 1.26 25.22
C THR A 106 4.73 1.15 23.75
N PRO A 107 3.56 1.63 23.29
CA PRO A 107 3.16 1.53 21.89
C PRO A 107 4.13 2.33 20.99
N CYS A 108 4.59 1.70 19.91
CA CYS A 108 5.45 2.33 18.91
C CYS A 108 4.85 2.33 17.49
N ARG A 109 3.84 1.51 17.23
CA ARG A 109 3.02 1.58 16.02
C ARG A 109 1.59 1.17 16.32
N GLU A 110 0.65 1.99 15.87
CA GLU A 110 -0.78 1.70 15.93
C GLU A 110 -1.20 0.84 14.72
N PRO A 111 -2.27 0.02 14.85
CA PRO A 111 -2.79 -0.73 13.73
C PRO A 111 -3.40 0.21 12.68
N SER A 112 -3.04 0.02 11.42
CA SER A 112 -3.55 0.81 10.29
C SER A 112 -4.97 0.40 9.87
N ASN A 113 -5.34 -0.87 10.09
CA ASN A 113 -6.63 -1.42 9.69
C ASN A 113 -7.00 -2.66 10.52
N SER A 114 -8.17 -3.25 10.27
CA SER A 114 -8.67 -4.42 11.02
C SER A 114 -7.83 -5.70 10.87
N CYS A 115 -6.93 -5.78 9.90
CA CYS A 115 -6.04 -6.92 9.67
C CYS A 115 -4.64 -6.71 10.23
N ASP A 116 -4.38 -5.54 10.81
CA ASP A 116 -3.06 -5.12 11.28
C ASP A 116 -3.02 -5.17 12.82
N LEU A 117 -1.86 -5.50 13.39
CA LEU A 117 -1.67 -5.57 14.84
C LEU A 117 -0.81 -4.39 15.31
N PRO A 118 -0.98 -3.92 16.56
CA PRO A 118 -0.08 -2.94 17.14
C PRO A 118 1.28 -3.56 17.49
N GLU A 119 2.34 -2.74 17.47
CA GLU A 119 3.63 -3.09 18.07
C GLU A 119 3.99 -2.19 19.24
N PHE A 120 4.74 -2.80 20.15
CA PHE A 120 5.19 -2.20 21.39
C PHE A 120 6.69 -2.33 21.53
N CYS A 121 7.32 -1.32 22.10
CA CYS A 121 8.73 -1.33 22.43
C CYS A 121 9.06 -2.51 23.34
N THR A 122 10.20 -3.16 23.09
CA THR A 122 10.67 -4.29 23.89
C THR A 122 11.37 -3.85 25.18
N GLY A 123 11.75 -2.56 25.28
CA GLY A 123 12.61 -2.03 26.33
C GLY A 123 14.10 -2.34 26.17
N GLY A 124 14.47 -3.21 25.21
CA GLY A 124 15.86 -3.58 24.93
C GLY A 124 16.37 -3.11 23.57
N SER A 125 15.53 -2.45 22.77
CA SER A 125 15.89 -1.94 21.44
C SER A 125 15.28 -0.56 21.22
N PRO A 126 16.01 0.36 20.56
CA PRO A 126 15.49 1.67 20.22
C PRO A 126 14.57 1.65 18.98
N HIS A 127 14.55 0.54 18.24
CA HIS A 127 13.66 0.35 17.10
C HIS A 127 12.36 -0.36 17.53
N CYS A 128 11.26 0.05 16.89
CA CYS A 128 10.01 -0.69 17.00
C CYS A 128 10.20 -2.09 16.39
N PRO A 129 9.63 -3.17 16.97
CA PRO A 129 9.68 -4.49 16.38
C PRO A 129 9.17 -4.54 14.93
N ALA A 130 9.51 -5.62 14.24
CA ALA A 130 9.00 -5.86 12.90
C ALA A 130 7.46 -5.88 12.89
N ASN A 131 6.90 -5.28 11.84
CA ASN A 131 5.46 -5.19 11.62
C ASN A 131 4.84 -6.59 11.50
N VAL A 132 3.84 -6.86 12.32
CA VAL A 132 3.07 -8.10 12.33
C VAL A 132 1.58 -7.83 12.09
N TYR A 133 0.91 -8.80 11.49
CA TYR A 133 -0.50 -8.68 11.10
C TYR A 133 -1.23 -10.01 11.27
N LEU A 134 -2.56 -9.95 11.20
CA LEU A 134 -3.41 -11.14 11.27
C LEU A 134 -3.14 -12.06 10.07
N HIS A 135 -3.13 -13.36 10.31
CA HIS A 135 -2.90 -14.36 9.28
C HIS A 135 -3.93 -14.27 8.14
N ASP A 136 -3.49 -14.65 6.95
CA ASP A 136 -4.32 -14.65 5.76
C ASP A 136 -5.57 -15.52 5.95
N GLY A 137 -6.72 -15.02 5.49
CA GLY A 137 -8.02 -15.68 5.64
C GLY A 137 -8.76 -15.31 6.94
N HIS A 138 -8.18 -14.50 7.83
CA HIS A 138 -8.95 -13.95 8.95
C HIS A 138 -10.06 -13.02 8.45
N SER A 139 -11.29 -13.17 8.94
CA SER A 139 -12.41 -12.33 8.53
C SER A 139 -12.24 -10.89 9.03
N CYS A 140 -12.52 -9.91 8.18
CA CYS A 140 -12.43 -8.49 8.52
C CYS A 140 -13.66 -7.70 8.06
N LEU A 141 -13.91 -6.56 8.71
CA LEU A 141 -15.01 -5.63 8.43
C LEU A 141 -16.44 -6.20 8.51
N ASN A 142 -16.68 -7.42 8.99
CA ASN A 142 -18.01 -8.04 9.17
C ASN A 142 -18.91 -8.13 7.91
N VAL A 143 -18.37 -7.89 6.69
CA VAL A 143 -19.16 -7.74 5.44
C VAL A 143 -18.46 -8.43 4.24
N ASP A 144 -18.05 -9.70 4.38
CA ASP A 144 -17.37 -10.51 3.33
C ASP A 144 -15.92 -10.09 3.00
N GLY A 145 -15.18 -9.54 3.97
CA GLY A 145 -13.74 -9.26 3.83
C GLY A 145 -12.86 -10.32 4.46
N TYR A 146 -11.71 -10.58 3.85
CA TYR A 146 -10.66 -11.43 4.44
C TYR A 146 -9.30 -10.74 4.40
N CYS A 147 -8.52 -10.92 5.47
CA CYS A 147 -7.16 -10.43 5.55
C CYS A 147 -6.28 -11.17 4.56
N TYR A 148 -5.45 -10.41 3.85
CA TYR A 148 -4.39 -10.94 3.00
C TYR A 148 -3.21 -9.97 3.01
N ASN A 149 -2.04 -10.44 3.43
CA ASN A 149 -0.83 -9.62 3.64
C ASN A 149 -1.10 -8.37 4.51
N GLY A 150 -1.87 -8.53 5.59
CA GLY A 150 -2.17 -7.45 6.54
C GLY A 150 -3.16 -6.38 6.06
N ILE A 151 -3.80 -6.60 4.90
CA ILE A 151 -4.84 -5.71 4.34
C ILE A 151 -6.16 -6.47 4.26
N CYS A 152 -7.25 -5.82 4.67
CA CYS A 152 -8.59 -6.36 4.48
C CYS A 152 -9.00 -6.29 3.00
N GLN A 153 -9.10 -7.44 2.32
CA GLN A 153 -9.51 -7.53 0.92
C GLN A 153 -11.03 -7.55 0.82
N THR A 154 -11.60 -6.53 0.17
CA THR A 154 -13.03 -6.45 -0.15
C THR A 154 -13.23 -6.01 -1.59
N HIS A 155 -14.34 -6.41 -2.22
CA HIS A 155 -14.70 -5.89 -3.54
C HIS A 155 -14.91 -4.36 -3.52
N GLU A 156 -15.38 -3.81 -2.40
CA GLU A 156 -15.56 -2.37 -2.27
C GLU A 156 -14.22 -1.63 -2.35
N GLN A 157 -13.22 -2.07 -1.58
CA GLN A 157 -11.91 -1.44 -1.61
C GLN A 157 -11.27 -1.58 -3.00
N GLN A 158 -11.44 -2.72 -3.67
CA GLN A 158 -10.98 -2.88 -5.06
C GLN A 158 -11.70 -1.93 -6.03
N CYS A 159 -13.01 -1.74 -5.90
CA CYS A 159 -13.75 -0.77 -6.71
C CYS A 159 -13.31 0.67 -6.44
N ILE A 160 -13.10 1.05 -5.17
CA ILE A 160 -12.59 2.39 -4.81
C ILE A 160 -11.18 2.61 -5.35
N THR A 161 -10.32 1.59 -5.30
CA THR A 161 -8.96 1.65 -5.85
C THR A 161 -8.99 1.83 -7.37
N LEU A 162 -9.89 1.14 -8.07
CA LEU A 162 -10.00 1.24 -9.53
C LEU A 162 -10.69 2.53 -10.01
N TRP A 163 -11.75 2.97 -9.34
CA TRP A 163 -12.65 4.02 -9.83
C TRP A 163 -12.67 5.28 -8.95
N GLY A 164 -11.92 5.30 -7.86
CA GLY A 164 -11.88 6.40 -6.90
C GLY A 164 -13.03 6.39 -5.89
N GLN A 165 -13.07 7.43 -5.06
CA GLN A 165 -14.07 7.58 -3.99
C GLN A 165 -15.51 7.55 -4.51
N GLY A 166 -16.41 6.92 -3.75
CA GLY A 166 -17.82 6.73 -4.12
C GLY A 166 -18.10 5.54 -5.05
N ALA A 167 -17.07 4.76 -5.40
CA ALA A 167 -17.24 3.49 -6.08
C ALA A 167 -17.60 2.36 -5.11
N LYS A 168 -18.40 1.41 -5.58
CA LYS A 168 -18.89 0.25 -4.80
C LYS A 168 -19.02 -0.99 -5.68
N PRO A 169 -19.12 -2.19 -5.10
CA PRO A 169 -19.41 -3.41 -5.84
C PRO A 169 -20.75 -3.30 -6.57
N ALA A 170 -20.81 -3.80 -7.80
CA ALA A 170 -22.08 -3.92 -8.50
C ALA A 170 -22.94 -5.04 -7.88
N PRO A 171 -24.27 -5.07 -8.13
CA PRO A 171 -25.12 -6.16 -7.66
C PRO A 171 -24.64 -7.53 -8.18
N GLY A 172 -24.93 -8.61 -7.43
CA GLY A 172 -24.48 -9.97 -7.76
C GLY A 172 -24.77 -10.42 -9.20
N ILE A 173 -25.92 -10.00 -9.75
CA ILE A 173 -26.30 -10.27 -11.15
C ILE A 173 -25.27 -9.76 -12.17
N CYS A 174 -24.55 -8.67 -11.87
CA CYS A 174 -23.45 -8.20 -12.72
C CYS A 174 -22.32 -9.21 -12.78
N PHE A 175 -21.93 -9.78 -11.64
CA PHE A 175 -20.88 -10.81 -11.59
C PHE A 175 -21.36 -12.07 -12.31
N GLU A 176 -22.55 -12.58 -11.95
CA GLU A 176 -23.10 -13.82 -12.49
C GLU A 176 -23.28 -13.76 -14.00
N ARG A 177 -23.95 -12.74 -14.52
CA ARG A 177 -24.32 -12.68 -15.94
C ARG A 177 -23.22 -12.19 -16.85
N VAL A 178 -22.37 -11.27 -16.38
CA VAL A 178 -21.27 -10.75 -17.21
C VAL A 178 -20.13 -11.76 -17.22
N ASN A 179 -19.78 -12.37 -16.08
CA ASN A 179 -18.65 -13.31 -16.04
C ASN A 179 -18.99 -14.72 -16.58
N SER A 180 -20.27 -15.10 -16.66
CA SER A 180 -20.68 -16.33 -17.36
C SER A 180 -20.50 -16.25 -18.88
N ALA A 181 -20.32 -15.05 -19.46
CA ALA A 181 -20.13 -14.87 -20.89
C ALA A 181 -18.80 -15.48 -21.38
N GLY A 182 -17.74 -15.36 -20.58
CA GLY A 182 -16.40 -15.84 -20.95
C GLY A 182 -15.84 -15.10 -22.14
N ASP A 183 -15.86 -13.77 -22.08
CA ASP A 183 -15.45 -12.87 -23.15
C ASP A 183 -14.58 -11.72 -22.59
N PRO A 184 -14.13 -10.76 -23.40
CA PRO A 184 -13.33 -9.63 -22.90
C PRO A 184 -14.04 -8.77 -21.83
N TYR A 185 -15.38 -8.80 -21.76
CA TYR A 185 -16.20 -7.99 -20.88
C TYR A 185 -16.34 -8.63 -19.50
N GLY A 186 -16.51 -9.96 -19.43
CA GLY A 186 -16.50 -10.75 -18.20
C GLY A 186 -16.05 -12.19 -18.39
N ASN A 187 -15.20 -12.66 -17.48
CA ASN A 187 -14.54 -13.96 -17.55
C ASN A 187 -13.89 -14.33 -16.21
N CYS A 188 -13.46 -15.59 -16.09
CA CYS A 188 -12.65 -16.13 -14.98
C CYS A 188 -11.17 -16.25 -15.36
N GLY A 189 -10.66 -15.26 -16.11
CA GLY A 189 -9.29 -15.25 -16.62
C GLY A 189 -9.18 -15.77 -18.05
N LYS A 190 -7.92 -15.86 -18.50
CA LYS A 190 -7.54 -16.38 -19.81
C LYS A 190 -6.78 -17.68 -19.66
N ASP A 191 -7.03 -18.62 -20.55
CA ASP A 191 -6.21 -19.82 -20.67
C ASP A 191 -4.85 -19.51 -21.35
N SER A 192 -3.99 -20.52 -21.41
CA SER A 192 -2.66 -20.44 -22.04
C SER A 192 -2.70 -20.08 -23.53
N LYS A 193 -3.86 -20.24 -24.19
CA LYS A 193 -4.09 -19.90 -25.60
C LYS A 193 -4.71 -18.51 -25.77
N GLY A 194 -4.92 -17.78 -24.68
CA GLY A 194 -5.52 -16.45 -24.66
C GLY A 194 -7.04 -16.43 -24.75
N SER A 195 -7.71 -17.59 -24.71
CA SER A 195 -9.18 -17.69 -24.72
C SER A 195 -9.74 -17.39 -23.34
N PHE A 196 -10.85 -16.67 -23.30
CA PHE A 196 -11.50 -16.29 -22.05
C PHE A 196 -12.33 -17.45 -21.48
N ALA A 197 -12.10 -17.76 -20.21
CA ALA A 197 -12.86 -18.78 -19.51
C ALA A 197 -14.19 -18.22 -19.01
N LYS A 198 -15.28 -18.97 -19.22
CA LYS A 198 -16.57 -18.70 -18.58
C LYS A 198 -16.48 -19.01 -17.10
N CYS A 199 -17.09 -18.18 -16.25
CA CYS A 199 -17.23 -18.49 -14.84
C CYS A 199 -18.44 -19.40 -14.59
N GLU A 200 -18.24 -20.39 -13.73
CA GLU A 200 -19.35 -21.09 -13.07
C GLU A 200 -20.08 -20.15 -12.10
N ALA A 201 -21.35 -20.43 -11.82
CA ALA A 201 -22.17 -19.56 -10.97
C ALA A 201 -21.55 -19.30 -9.58
N ARG A 202 -20.95 -20.34 -8.97
CA ARG A 202 -20.26 -20.25 -7.67
C ARG A 202 -18.98 -19.40 -7.70
N ASP A 203 -18.36 -19.29 -8.87
CA ASP A 203 -17.07 -18.62 -9.09
C ASP A 203 -17.24 -17.22 -9.71
N ALA A 204 -18.49 -16.81 -9.97
CA ALA A 204 -18.81 -15.57 -10.66
C ALA A 204 -18.22 -14.31 -9.99
N LYS A 205 -18.12 -14.29 -8.65
CA LYS A 205 -17.52 -13.19 -7.87
C LYS A 205 -15.99 -13.22 -7.82
N CYS A 206 -15.38 -14.32 -8.24
CA CYS A 206 -13.92 -14.51 -8.30
C CYS A 206 -13.35 -14.21 -9.69
N GLY A 207 -14.22 -14.00 -10.69
CA GLY A 207 -13.82 -13.55 -12.02
C GLY A 207 -13.53 -12.06 -12.06
N LYS A 208 -13.73 -11.47 -13.24
CA LYS A 208 -13.51 -10.03 -13.45
C LYS A 208 -14.43 -9.19 -12.57
N ILE A 209 -13.84 -8.21 -11.87
CA ILE A 209 -14.56 -7.33 -10.94
C ILE A 209 -15.62 -6.48 -11.66
N GLN A 210 -16.77 -6.30 -11.02
CA GLN A 210 -17.88 -5.47 -11.48
C GLN A 210 -18.20 -4.40 -10.42
N CYS A 211 -18.18 -3.13 -10.82
CA CYS A 211 -18.33 -1.97 -9.96
C CYS A 211 -19.42 -1.00 -10.45
N GLN A 212 -19.85 -0.10 -9.56
CA GLN A 212 -20.74 1.03 -9.80
C GLN A 212 -20.25 2.27 -9.03
N GLY A 213 -20.65 3.48 -9.43
CA GLY A 213 -20.25 4.74 -8.76
C GLY A 213 -18.78 5.15 -8.89
N GLY A 214 -18.41 6.30 -8.34
CA GLY A 214 -17.06 6.86 -8.51
C GLY A 214 -16.84 7.51 -9.89
N ALA A 215 -15.59 7.57 -10.33
CA ALA A 215 -15.21 8.28 -11.56
C ALA A 215 -15.70 7.59 -12.84
N ASN A 216 -15.74 8.36 -13.93
CA ASN A 216 -16.14 7.89 -15.27
C ASN A 216 -15.05 7.06 -15.97
N ARG A 217 -13.81 7.12 -15.47
CA ARG A 217 -12.67 6.35 -15.97
C ARG A 217 -11.87 5.81 -14.79
N PRO A 218 -11.19 4.66 -14.94
CA PRO A 218 -10.33 4.16 -13.89
C PRO A 218 -9.27 5.19 -13.51
N VAL A 219 -9.01 5.32 -12.21
CA VAL A 219 -8.03 6.27 -11.66
C VAL A 219 -6.61 5.70 -11.62
N ILE A 220 -6.48 4.39 -11.87
CA ILE A 220 -5.21 3.65 -11.96
C ILE A 220 -4.96 3.20 -13.39
N GLY A 221 -3.69 3.28 -13.81
CA GLY A 221 -3.22 2.85 -15.13
C GLY A 221 -3.46 3.89 -16.22
N THR A 222 -2.38 4.34 -16.86
CA THR A 222 -2.44 5.35 -17.94
C THR A 222 -3.24 4.91 -19.16
N ASN A 223 -3.34 3.59 -19.38
CA ASN A 223 -4.06 2.97 -20.49
C ASN A 223 -5.31 2.18 -20.04
N ALA A 224 -5.83 2.45 -18.85
CA ALA A 224 -7.00 1.74 -18.36
C ALA A 224 -8.26 2.15 -19.16
N VAL A 225 -9.01 1.14 -19.60
CA VAL A 225 -10.24 1.31 -20.40
C VAL A 225 -11.44 0.91 -19.56
N SER A 226 -12.44 1.79 -19.51
CA SER A 226 -13.72 1.49 -18.88
C SER A 226 -14.51 0.53 -19.77
N ILE A 227 -15.05 -0.52 -19.18
CA ILE A 227 -15.86 -1.52 -19.88
C ILE A 227 -17.22 -1.54 -19.22
N GLU A 228 -18.23 -1.15 -19.99
CA GLU A 228 -19.61 -1.01 -19.50
C GLU A 228 -20.49 -2.08 -20.12
N THR A 229 -21.29 -2.76 -19.30
CA THR A 229 -22.26 -3.76 -19.72
C THR A 229 -23.60 -3.43 -19.11
N ASN A 230 -24.65 -3.38 -19.94
CA ASN A 230 -26.00 -3.12 -19.48
C ASN A 230 -26.78 -4.43 -19.44
N ILE A 231 -27.26 -4.80 -18.26
CA ILE A 231 -28.14 -5.95 -18.07
C ILE A 231 -29.59 -5.47 -18.09
N PRO A 232 -30.44 -5.95 -19.03
CA PRO A 232 -31.86 -5.63 -19.02
C PRO A 232 -32.57 -6.33 -17.86
N LEU A 233 -33.47 -5.62 -17.18
CA LEU A 233 -34.30 -6.15 -16.11
C LEU A 233 -35.67 -6.61 -16.64
N GLN A 234 -36.21 -7.67 -16.05
CA GLN A 234 -37.52 -8.22 -16.45
C GLN A 234 -38.68 -7.23 -16.23
N GLU A 235 -38.59 -6.39 -15.19
CA GLU A 235 -39.59 -5.38 -14.84
C GLU A 235 -39.41 -4.04 -15.60
N GLY A 236 -38.49 -3.99 -16.56
CA GLY A 236 -38.09 -2.77 -17.25
C GLY A 236 -36.91 -2.07 -16.56
N GLY A 237 -36.08 -1.39 -17.37
CA GLY A 237 -34.85 -0.74 -16.91
C GLY A 237 -33.58 -1.56 -17.18
N ARG A 238 -32.44 -1.01 -16.75
CA ARG A 238 -31.11 -1.58 -16.98
C ARG A 238 -30.20 -1.41 -15.78
N ILE A 239 -29.42 -2.43 -15.46
CA ILE A 239 -28.32 -2.34 -14.50
C ILE A 239 -27.03 -2.11 -15.27
N LEU A 240 -26.33 -1.02 -14.94
CA LEU A 240 -24.99 -0.75 -15.45
C LEU A 240 -23.96 -1.49 -14.60
N CYS A 241 -23.22 -2.39 -15.25
CA CYS A 241 -22.08 -3.11 -14.68
C CYS A 241 -20.80 -2.54 -15.29
N ARG A 242 -19.81 -2.17 -14.48
CA ARG A 242 -18.56 -1.61 -14.98
C ARG A 242 -17.36 -2.42 -14.51
N GLY A 243 -16.59 -2.89 -15.47
CA GLY A 243 -15.26 -3.48 -15.26
C GLY A 243 -14.19 -2.66 -15.96
N THR A 244 -12.94 -3.07 -15.84
CA THR A 244 -11.84 -2.46 -16.58
C THR A 244 -10.76 -3.50 -16.89
N HIS A 245 -9.93 -3.21 -17.89
CA HIS A 245 -8.63 -3.85 -18.06
C HIS A 245 -7.56 -2.84 -17.69
N VAL A 246 -6.81 -3.15 -16.65
CA VAL A 246 -5.66 -2.34 -16.22
C VAL A 246 -4.40 -3.11 -16.56
N TYR A 247 -3.59 -2.57 -17.46
CA TYR A 247 -2.22 -3.02 -17.68
C TYR A 247 -1.33 -2.22 -16.74
N LEU A 248 -0.82 -2.88 -15.70
CA LEU A 248 0.03 -2.23 -14.69
C LEU A 248 1.50 -2.11 -15.10
N GLY A 249 1.86 -2.61 -16.29
CA GLY A 249 3.24 -2.61 -16.80
C GLY A 249 3.95 -3.89 -16.41
#